data_AF-A0A951PLP6-F1
#
_entry.id   AF-A0A951PLP6-F1
#
_cell.length_a   1.000
_cell.length_b   1.000
_cell.length_c   1.000
_cell.angle_alpha   90.00
_cell.angle_beta   90.00
_cell.angle_gamma   90.00
#
_symmetry.space_group_name_H-M   'P 1'
#
loop_
_entity.id
_entity.type
_entity.pdbx_description
1 polymer ?
#
loop_
_entity_poly.entity_id
_entity_poly.type
_entity_poly.pdbx_seq_one_letter_code
_entity_poly.pdbx_strand_id
1 'polypeptide(L)'
;MDLPSHMFVNTISNFSDNLNALRDFVDLIAPFLNKHQQEVIESQANDMLPLLLAFKKLLPEDSLNKIESNNNLEQLEEKLAEKVDIEILDNGSDNKTAKLNFSNKSLQSSFTRALKIYLGTHRQQELLYRSSLITLTSTSEWFISQILHEYLEKNPGIIYTKEKSFNLKELEDFGSIEDARRFLIDSKVENLIRDSFEEWIKFFNTPIGLSMGYLKPYQNKLAEVYLRRNLIVHNGGRVNSIYRKKVATEFKDDFALGDEVQVSPDYLDASISLFELNFILIASELWKKLSPEDEVRANVLIDIAFNHLSSERWNIAEGLSYFVMNDKQMPERSRLIGQLNYWQSIKWQGAYEKIRFEVEKADFSAKEPLFQLARLALLDENEQFFQLLPEVLASRKLGYDHLETWAIFREMRKDPAYSPFHEKYKLEFTDTKNIIDQSSDSLN
;
A
#
# COMPACT_ATOMS: atom_id res chain seq x y z
N MET A 1 18.36 -10.77 -25.36
CA MET A 1 18.61 -9.58 -24.52
C MET A 1 17.41 -8.69 -24.75
N ASP A 2 16.48 -8.71 -23.80
CA ASP A 2 15.36 -7.78 -23.85
C ASP A 2 15.88 -6.36 -23.68
N LEU A 3 15.27 -5.40 -24.38
CA LEU A 3 15.62 -4.00 -24.23
C LEU A 3 15.40 -3.59 -22.76
N PRO A 4 16.25 -2.70 -22.20
CA PRO A 4 16.10 -2.14 -20.85
C PRO A 4 14.66 -1.77 -20.48
N SER A 5 13.92 -1.24 -21.46
CA SER A 5 12.53 -0.82 -21.33
C SER A 5 11.61 -1.95 -20.90
N HIS A 6 11.76 -3.15 -21.45
CA HIS A 6 10.81 -4.25 -21.22
C HIS A 6 10.93 -4.84 -19.81
N MET A 7 12.13 -4.83 -19.23
CA MET A 7 12.39 -5.39 -17.90
C MET A 7 11.89 -4.47 -16.79
N PHE A 8 12.14 -3.16 -16.88
CA PHE A 8 11.60 -2.20 -15.90
C PHE A 8 10.07 -2.10 -15.98
N VAL A 9 9.49 -2.12 -17.18
CA VAL A 9 8.02 -2.19 -17.36
C VAL A 9 7.47 -3.39 -16.57
N ASN A 10 7.96 -4.59 -16.86
CA ASN A 10 7.46 -5.80 -16.21
C ASN A 10 7.70 -5.77 -14.71
N THR A 11 8.91 -5.39 -14.26
CA THR A 11 9.28 -5.40 -12.84
C THR A 11 8.45 -4.43 -12.02
N ILE A 12 8.23 -3.20 -12.51
CA ILE A 12 7.44 -2.17 -11.84
C ILE A 12 5.95 -2.54 -11.86
N SER A 13 5.39 -2.90 -13.01
CA SER A 13 3.98 -3.25 -13.11
C SER A 13 3.64 -4.48 -12.27
N ASN A 14 4.44 -5.55 -12.37
CA ASN A 14 4.24 -6.75 -11.55
C ASN A 14 4.34 -6.45 -10.05
N PHE A 15 5.22 -5.54 -9.63
CA PHE A 15 5.30 -5.15 -8.22
C PHE A 15 4.03 -4.44 -7.75
N SER A 16 3.54 -3.46 -8.51
CA SER A 16 2.28 -2.77 -8.20
C SER A 16 1.09 -3.76 -8.19
N ASP A 17 1.00 -4.64 -9.19
CA ASP A 17 -0.05 -5.65 -9.29
C ASP A 17 -0.01 -6.65 -8.12
N ASN A 18 1.18 -7.11 -7.73
CA ASN A 18 1.33 -7.98 -6.56
C ASN A 18 0.87 -7.30 -5.26
N LEU A 19 1.13 -5.99 -5.10
CA LEU A 19 0.68 -5.23 -3.94
C LEU A 19 -0.83 -4.93 -3.99
N ASN A 20 -1.42 -4.77 -5.16
CA ASN A 20 -2.87 -4.70 -5.32
C ASN A 20 -3.53 -6.05 -4.99
N ALA A 21 -3.00 -7.16 -5.52
CA ALA A 21 -3.48 -8.50 -5.21
C ALA A 21 -3.38 -8.83 -3.71
N LEU A 22 -2.33 -8.36 -3.03
CA LEU A 22 -2.20 -8.50 -1.58
C LEU A 22 -3.32 -7.77 -0.83
N ARG A 23 -3.67 -6.56 -1.27
CA ARG A 23 -4.77 -5.80 -0.67
C ARG A 23 -6.11 -6.46 -0.96
N ASP A 24 -6.36 -6.85 -2.20
CA ASP A 24 -7.59 -7.57 -2.58
C ASP A 24 -7.75 -8.87 -1.77
N PHE A 25 -6.66 -9.60 -1.53
CA PHE A 25 -6.67 -10.78 -0.67
C PHE A 25 -7.08 -10.45 0.77
N VAL A 26 -6.53 -9.38 1.35
CA VAL A 26 -6.91 -8.94 2.71
C VAL A 26 -8.36 -8.48 2.74
N ASP A 27 -8.78 -7.67 1.78
CA ASP A 27 -10.13 -7.10 1.69
C ASP A 27 -11.21 -8.16 1.46
N LEU A 28 -10.86 -9.26 0.77
CA LEU A 28 -11.75 -10.39 0.59
C LEU A 28 -11.89 -11.24 1.85
N ILE A 29 -10.79 -11.50 2.56
CA ILE A 29 -10.76 -12.45 3.67
C ILE A 29 -11.12 -11.81 5.02
N ALA A 30 -10.70 -10.58 5.27
CA ALA A 30 -10.92 -9.91 6.56
C ALA A 30 -12.41 -9.79 6.93
N PRO A 31 -13.34 -9.40 6.03
CA PRO A 31 -14.76 -9.32 6.36
C PRO A 31 -15.34 -10.68 6.75
N PHE A 32 -14.90 -11.77 6.10
CA PHE A 32 -15.33 -13.12 6.43
C PHE A 32 -14.86 -13.54 7.83
N LEU A 33 -13.59 -13.28 8.17
CA LEU A 33 -13.05 -13.56 9.50
C LEU A 33 -13.74 -12.73 10.59
N ASN A 34 -14.00 -11.45 10.32
CA ASN A 34 -14.71 -10.55 11.24
C ASN A 34 -16.13 -11.05 11.49
N LYS A 35 -16.86 -11.42 10.43
CA LYS A 35 -18.20 -11.99 10.54
C LYS A 35 -18.19 -13.30 11.33
N HIS A 36 -17.26 -14.20 11.03
CA HIS A 36 -17.13 -15.47 11.74
C HIS A 36 -16.84 -15.26 13.24
N GLN A 37 -15.94 -14.32 13.57
CA GLN A 37 -15.66 -13.96 14.96
C GLN A 37 -16.91 -13.39 15.65
N GLN A 38 -17.67 -12.52 14.98
CA GLN A 38 -18.91 -11.97 15.52
C GLN A 38 -19.94 -13.07 15.81
N GLU A 39 -20.17 -13.98 14.85
CA GLU A 39 -21.06 -15.14 15.03
C GLU A 39 -20.63 -16.03 16.20
N VAL A 40 -19.31 -16.24 16.36
CA VAL A 40 -18.75 -16.97 17.50
C VAL A 40 -19.04 -16.24 18.81
N ILE A 41 -18.79 -14.93 18.89
CA ILE A 41 -19.06 -14.13 20.10
C ILE A 41 -20.54 -14.21 20.47
N GLU A 42 -21.44 -14.05 19.50
CA GLU A 42 -22.89 -14.12 19.71
C GLU A 42 -23.31 -15.52 20.18
N SER A 43 -22.79 -16.59 19.56
CA SER A 43 -23.11 -17.97 19.95
C SER A 43 -22.58 -18.39 21.32
N GLN A 44 -21.50 -17.74 21.78
CA GLN A 44 -20.83 -18.03 23.06
C GLN A 44 -21.09 -16.96 24.13
N ALA A 45 -22.01 -16.00 23.89
CA ALA A 45 -22.18 -14.82 24.73
C ALA A 45 -22.41 -15.16 26.22
N ASN A 46 -23.28 -16.13 26.50
CA ASN A 46 -23.56 -16.58 27.87
C ASN A 46 -22.34 -17.23 28.54
N ASP A 47 -21.57 -18.01 27.78
CA ASP A 47 -20.40 -18.72 28.28
C ASP A 47 -19.20 -17.80 28.48
N MET A 48 -19.15 -16.65 27.78
CA MET A 48 -18.11 -15.62 27.92
C MET A 48 -18.39 -14.59 29.01
N LEU A 49 -19.58 -14.59 29.60
CA LEU A 49 -19.99 -13.63 30.62
C LEU A 49 -19.06 -13.54 31.86
N PRO A 50 -18.43 -14.63 32.35
CA PRO A 50 -17.42 -14.53 33.40
C PRO A 50 -16.24 -13.61 33.04
N LEU A 51 -15.86 -13.52 31.75
CA LEU A 51 -14.79 -12.62 31.30
C LEU A 51 -15.23 -11.15 31.36
N LEU A 52 -16.47 -10.86 30.96
CA LEU A 52 -17.05 -9.51 31.05
C LEU A 52 -17.10 -9.01 32.50
N LEU A 53 -17.52 -9.87 33.43
CA LEU A 53 -17.50 -9.58 34.87
C LEU A 53 -16.10 -9.29 35.40
N ALA A 54 -15.09 -10.04 34.92
CA ALA A 54 -13.70 -9.78 35.28
C ALA A 54 -13.21 -8.42 34.77
N PHE A 55 -13.54 -8.06 33.52
CA PHE A 55 -13.21 -6.75 32.96
C PHE A 55 -13.88 -5.61 33.71
N LYS A 56 -15.16 -5.76 34.10
CA LYS A 56 -15.90 -4.76 34.90
C LYS A 56 -15.22 -4.48 36.25
N LYS A 57 -14.63 -5.50 36.87
CA LYS A 57 -13.88 -5.37 38.12
C LYS A 57 -12.46 -4.79 37.93
N LEU A 58 -11.84 -5.00 36.77
CA LEU A 58 -10.46 -4.58 36.49
C LEU A 58 -10.37 -3.14 35.94
N LEU A 59 -11.35 -2.72 35.15
CA LEU A 59 -11.35 -1.44 34.43
C LEU A 59 -12.05 -0.33 35.24
N PRO A 60 -11.63 0.95 35.09
CA PRO A 60 -12.34 2.11 35.65
C PRO A 60 -13.77 2.22 35.09
N GLU A 61 -14.72 2.75 35.89
CA GLU A 61 -16.15 2.91 35.51
C GLU A 61 -16.35 3.64 34.17
N ASP A 62 -15.52 4.64 33.85
CA ASP A 62 -15.61 5.40 32.59
C ASP A 62 -15.39 4.54 31.33
N SER A 63 -14.65 3.44 31.44
CA SER A 63 -14.36 2.52 30.32
C SER A 63 -15.51 1.54 30.03
N LEU A 64 -16.45 1.39 30.97
CA LEU A 64 -17.53 0.40 30.93
C LEU A 64 -18.81 0.90 30.27
N ASN A 65 -19.00 2.22 30.24
CA ASN A 65 -20.17 2.89 29.63
C ASN A 65 -20.36 2.62 28.12
N LYS A 66 -19.37 2.03 27.43
CA LYS A 66 -19.50 1.57 26.03
C LYS A 66 -19.97 0.11 25.88
N ILE A 67 -19.92 -0.69 26.96
CA ILE A 67 -20.25 -2.12 26.97
C ILE A 67 -21.69 -2.34 27.50
N GLU A 68 -22.21 -1.43 28.33
CA GLU A 68 -23.47 -1.58 29.08
C GLU A 68 -24.77 -1.15 28.35
N SER A 69 -24.84 -1.21 27.02
CA SER A 69 -26.09 -0.86 26.30
C SER A 69 -27.11 -2.01 26.19
N ASN A 70 -27.08 -3.02 27.07
CA ASN A 70 -28.01 -4.17 27.02
C ASN A 70 -28.64 -4.49 28.38
N ASN A 71 -29.95 -4.25 28.51
CA ASN A 71 -30.78 -4.48 29.70
C ASN A 71 -30.80 -5.94 30.24
N ASN A 72 -30.18 -6.89 29.54
CA ASN A 72 -30.07 -8.28 29.99
C ASN A 72 -28.82 -8.57 30.84
N LEU A 73 -27.82 -7.68 30.86
CA LEU A 73 -26.55 -7.91 31.56
C LEU A 73 -26.73 -7.99 33.08
N GLU A 74 -27.39 -7.02 33.72
CA GLU A 74 -27.55 -6.99 35.19
C GLU A 74 -28.21 -8.26 35.76
N GLN A 75 -29.27 -8.77 35.12
CA GLN A 75 -29.95 -10.02 35.53
C GLN A 75 -29.06 -11.26 35.39
N LEU A 76 -28.15 -11.22 34.43
CA LEU A 76 -27.19 -12.29 34.12
C LEU A 76 -25.97 -12.22 35.06
N GLU A 77 -25.55 -11.01 35.45
CA GLU A 77 -24.54 -10.76 36.49
C GLU A 77 -24.99 -11.33 37.84
N GLU A 78 -26.24 -11.05 38.26
CA GLU A 78 -26.82 -11.57 39.52
C GLU A 78 -26.81 -13.10 39.59
N LYS A 79 -27.16 -13.78 38.48
CA LYS A 79 -27.18 -15.25 38.38
C LYS A 79 -25.79 -15.89 38.40
N LEU A 80 -24.74 -15.15 38.06
CA LEU A 80 -23.37 -15.62 38.01
C LEU A 80 -22.53 -15.22 39.23
N ALA A 81 -22.93 -14.16 39.95
CA ALA A 81 -22.27 -13.72 41.17
C ALA A 81 -22.18 -14.83 42.24
N GLU A 82 -23.15 -15.75 42.29
CA GLU A 82 -23.12 -16.90 43.20
C GLU A 82 -22.28 -18.09 42.66
N LYS A 83 -21.90 -18.08 41.39
CA LYS A 83 -21.28 -19.23 40.69
C LYS A 83 -19.84 -19.00 40.24
N VAL A 84 -19.44 -17.74 40.12
CA VAL A 84 -18.09 -17.33 39.73
C VAL A 84 -17.61 -16.28 40.72
N ASP A 85 -16.60 -16.64 41.49
CA ASP A 85 -15.87 -15.72 42.33
C ASP A 85 -14.69 -15.13 41.53
N ILE A 86 -14.45 -13.83 41.70
CA ILE A 86 -13.44 -13.08 40.94
C ILE A 86 -12.54 -12.35 41.93
N GLU A 87 -11.32 -12.85 42.06
CA GLU A 87 -10.26 -12.28 42.90
C GLU A 87 -9.37 -11.38 42.02
N ILE A 88 -9.26 -10.10 42.36
CA ILE A 88 -8.26 -9.22 41.73
C ILE A 88 -6.93 -9.42 42.46
N LEU A 89 -5.92 -9.83 41.70
CA LEU A 89 -4.54 -9.94 42.14
C LEU A 89 -3.82 -8.66 41.69
N ASP A 90 -3.65 -7.73 42.63
CA ASP A 90 -2.82 -6.55 42.46
C ASP A 90 -1.41 -6.84 42.98
N ASN A 91 -0.47 -7.02 42.05
CA ASN A 91 0.91 -7.37 42.37
C ASN A 91 1.82 -6.12 42.42
N GLY A 92 1.26 -4.90 42.44
CA GLY A 92 2.05 -3.66 42.42
C GLY A 92 2.78 -3.40 41.09
N SER A 93 2.40 -4.10 40.02
CA SER A 93 2.78 -3.81 38.64
C SER A 93 1.63 -3.09 37.92
N ASP A 94 1.93 -2.38 36.83
CA ASP A 94 0.89 -1.70 36.01
C ASP A 94 -0.16 -2.68 35.43
N ASN A 95 0.10 -3.99 35.45
CA ASN A 95 -0.81 -5.02 34.95
C ASN A 95 -1.61 -5.66 36.08
N LYS A 96 -2.88 -5.27 36.21
CA LYS A 96 -3.85 -5.94 37.10
C LYS A 96 -4.23 -7.31 36.54
N THR A 97 -4.24 -8.31 37.39
CA THR A 97 -4.66 -9.68 37.04
C THR A 97 -5.95 -10.07 37.76
N ALA A 98 -6.85 -10.77 37.09
CA ALA A 98 -8.03 -11.36 37.73
C ALA A 98 -7.95 -12.89 37.70
N LYS A 99 -8.28 -13.51 38.82
CA LYS A 99 -8.42 -14.95 38.96
C LYS A 99 -9.91 -15.29 39.08
N LEU A 100 -10.37 -16.15 38.19
CA LEU A 100 -11.75 -16.62 38.11
C LEU A 100 -11.86 -17.99 38.80
N ASN A 101 -12.61 -18.04 39.91
CA ASN A 101 -12.90 -19.26 40.66
C ASN A 101 -14.33 -19.72 40.35
N PHE A 102 -14.48 -20.90 39.75
CA PHE A 102 -15.79 -21.44 39.36
C PHE A 102 -16.30 -22.44 40.40
N SER A 103 -17.53 -22.29 40.87
CA SER A 103 -18.17 -23.25 41.80
C SER A 103 -18.64 -24.53 41.10
N ASN A 104 -18.78 -24.52 39.77
CA ASN A 104 -19.29 -25.63 38.97
C ASN A 104 -18.32 -25.99 37.82
N LYS A 105 -17.89 -27.26 37.76
CA LYS A 105 -17.02 -27.79 36.69
C LYS A 105 -17.62 -27.66 35.28
N SER A 106 -18.95 -27.80 35.14
CA SER A 106 -19.63 -27.64 33.85
C SER A 106 -19.51 -26.20 33.35
N LEU A 107 -19.71 -25.21 34.23
CA LEU A 107 -19.58 -23.80 33.89
C LEU A 107 -18.13 -23.45 33.52
N GLN A 108 -17.17 -23.93 34.31
CA GLN A 108 -15.74 -23.76 34.02
C GLN A 108 -15.38 -24.34 32.64
N SER A 109 -15.88 -25.53 32.32
CA SER A 109 -15.61 -26.20 31.05
C SER A 109 -16.21 -25.45 29.86
N SER A 110 -17.44 -24.94 30.02
CA SER A 110 -18.12 -24.13 28.99
C SER A 110 -17.38 -22.82 28.74
N PHE A 111 -17.04 -22.09 29.80
CA PHE A 111 -16.22 -20.87 29.73
C PHE A 111 -14.87 -21.12 29.05
N THR A 112 -14.14 -22.16 29.47
CA THR A 112 -12.83 -22.49 28.90
C THR A 112 -12.93 -22.82 27.41
N ARG A 113 -14.00 -23.53 27.00
CA ARG A 113 -14.27 -23.83 25.59
C ARG A 113 -14.56 -22.55 24.81
N ALA A 114 -15.46 -21.70 25.30
CA ALA A 114 -15.83 -20.44 24.67
C ALA A 114 -14.60 -19.53 24.50
N LEU A 115 -13.81 -19.36 25.56
CA LEU A 115 -12.57 -18.60 25.53
C LEU A 115 -11.57 -19.14 24.49
N LYS A 116 -11.41 -20.47 24.42
CA LYS A 116 -10.54 -21.11 23.43
C LYS A 116 -11.01 -20.85 21.99
N ILE A 117 -12.32 -20.90 21.74
CA ILE A 117 -12.89 -20.62 20.41
C ILE A 117 -12.65 -19.14 20.06
N TYR A 118 -12.97 -18.23 20.97
CA TYR A 118 -12.74 -16.79 20.78
C TYR A 118 -11.27 -16.47 20.47
N LEU A 119 -10.33 -16.94 21.30
CA LEU A 119 -8.89 -16.77 21.07
C LEU A 119 -8.44 -17.38 19.74
N GLY A 120 -9.07 -18.49 19.33
CA GLY A 120 -8.84 -19.10 18.01
C GLY A 120 -9.22 -18.18 16.86
N THR A 121 -10.38 -17.54 16.92
CA THR A 121 -10.83 -16.59 15.87
C THR A 121 -9.96 -15.33 15.82
N HIS A 122 -9.57 -14.79 16.97
CA HIS A 122 -8.67 -13.63 17.02
C HIS A 122 -7.31 -13.95 16.39
N ARG A 123 -6.76 -15.13 16.69
CA ARG A 123 -5.51 -15.60 16.10
C ARG A 123 -5.59 -15.76 14.58
N GLN A 124 -6.75 -16.09 14.01
CA GLN A 124 -6.92 -16.17 12.56
C GLN A 124 -6.80 -14.79 11.90
N GLN A 125 -7.41 -13.75 12.49
CA GLN A 125 -7.27 -12.37 12.02
C GLN A 125 -5.82 -11.89 12.15
N GLU A 126 -5.21 -12.13 13.31
CA GLU A 126 -3.82 -11.76 13.55
C GLU A 126 -2.88 -12.43 12.53
N LEU A 127 -3.11 -13.71 12.23
CA LEU A 127 -2.35 -14.46 11.24
C LEU A 127 -2.51 -13.88 9.83
N LEU A 128 -3.71 -13.43 9.44
CA LEU A 128 -3.94 -12.77 8.15
C LEU A 128 -3.05 -11.53 8.00
N TYR A 129 -3.09 -10.62 8.97
CA TYR A 129 -2.34 -9.36 8.87
C TYR A 129 -0.83 -9.56 9.03
N ARG A 130 -0.40 -10.44 9.95
CA ARG A 130 1.03 -10.77 10.13
C ARG A 130 1.62 -11.44 8.90
N SER A 131 0.91 -12.40 8.30
CA SER A 131 1.36 -13.05 7.07
C SER A 131 1.38 -12.08 5.89
N SER A 132 0.40 -11.19 5.78
CA SER A 132 0.36 -10.16 4.74
C SER A 132 1.51 -9.17 4.86
N LEU A 133 1.89 -8.77 6.09
CA LEU A 133 3.08 -7.93 6.30
C LEU A 133 4.38 -8.63 5.90
N ILE A 134 4.51 -9.93 6.19
CA ILE A 134 5.65 -10.73 5.73
C ILE A 134 5.69 -10.74 4.20
N THR A 135 4.57 -11.07 3.55
CA THR A 135 4.43 -11.08 2.09
C THR A 135 4.80 -9.73 1.49
N LEU A 136 4.33 -8.62 2.05
CA LEU A 136 4.70 -7.26 1.63
C LEU A 136 6.23 -7.09 1.60
N THR A 137 6.91 -7.39 2.71
CA THR A 137 8.37 -7.20 2.79
C THR A 137 9.13 -8.13 1.85
N SER A 138 8.69 -9.39 1.70
CA SER A 138 9.34 -10.37 0.82
C SER A 138 9.16 -10.03 -0.66
N THR A 139 7.96 -9.61 -1.06
CA THR A 139 7.69 -9.10 -2.43
C THR A 139 8.55 -7.88 -2.73
N SER A 140 8.75 -7.02 -1.73
CA SER A 140 9.55 -5.80 -1.86
C SER A 140 11.06 -6.08 -1.91
N GLU A 141 11.55 -7.04 -1.12
CA GLU A 141 12.94 -7.54 -1.21
C GLU A 141 13.23 -8.16 -2.58
N TRP A 142 12.29 -8.96 -3.09
CA TRP A 142 12.39 -9.53 -4.43
C TRP A 142 12.43 -8.44 -5.50
N PHE A 143 11.54 -7.45 -5.43
CA PHE A 143 11.53 -6.32 -6.34
C PHE A 143 12.85 -5.54 -6.34
N ILE A 144 13.37 -5.21 -5.15
CA ILE A 144 14.67 -4.53 -5.00
C ILE A 144 15.80 -5.39 -5.58
N SER A 145 15.78 -6.70 -5.37
CA SER A 145 16.75 -7.63 -5.96
C SER A 145 16.72 -7.54 -7.49
N GLN A 146 15.54 -7.62 -8.12
CA GLN A 146 15.41 -7.56 -9.57
C GLN A 146 15.97 -6.26 -10.17
N ILE A 147 15.59 -5.09 -9.62
CA ILE A 147 16.07 -3.81 -10.15
C ILE A 147 17.57 -3.59 -9.91
N LEU A 148 18.13 -4.18 -8.85
CA LEU A 148 19.57 -4.15 -8.59
C LEU A 148 20.35 -5.04 -9.56
N HIS A 149 19.87 -6.25 -9.83
CA HIS A 149 20.46 -7.11 -10.85
C HIS A 149 20.53 -6.40 -12.19
N GLU A 150 19.41 -5.83 -12.64
CA GLU A 150 19.31 -5.09 -13.90
C GLU A 150 20.33 -3.94 -13.97
N TYR A 151 20.45 -3.19 -12.88
CA TYR A 151 21.36 -2.05 -12.82
C TYR A 151 22.84 -2.49 -12.80
N LEU A 152 23.17 -3.51 -12.02
CA LEU A 152 24.54 -3.98 -11.80
C LEU A 152 25.08 -4.78 -12.99
N GLU A 153 24.23 -5.48 -13.74
CA GLU A 153 24.63 -6.12 -15.00
C GLU A 153 25.12 -5.10 -16.03
N LYS A 154 24.48 -3.92 -16.08
CA LYS A 154 24.86 -2.81 -16.96
C LYS A 154 25.99 -1.95 -16.41
N ASN A 155 26.16 -1.92 -15.09
CA ASN A 155 27.17 -1.10 -14.40
C ASN A 155 28.04 -1.95 -13.46
N PRO A 156 28.70 -3.01 -13.96
CA PRO A 156 29.40 -3.94 -13.08
C PRO A 156 30.63 -3.30 -12.40
N GLY A 157 31.11 -2.17 -12.95
CA GLY A 157 32.16 -1.32 -12.38
C GLY A 157 31.96 -0.94 -10.90
N ILE A 158 30.70 -0.86 -10.45
CA ILE A 158 30.34 -0.50 -9.08
C ILE A 158 30.71 -1.61 -8.07
N ILE A 159 30.79 -2.86 -8.52
CA ILE A 159 31.12 -4.01 -7.68
C ILE A 159 32.63 -4.21 -7.59
N TYR A 160 33.38 -3.79 -8.61
CA TYR A 160 34.81 -4.10 -8.76
C TYR A 160 35.76 -3.32 -7.84
N THR A 161 35.25 -2.63 -6.83
CA THR A 161 36.07 -1.99 -5.81
C THR A 161 36.70 -3.02 -4.86
N LYS A 162 37.91 -3.46 -5.22
CA LYS A 162 39.05 -3.97 -4.43
C LYS A 162 38.96 -5.18 -3.48
N GLU A 163 37.81 -5.75 -3.12
CA GLU A 163 37.79 -6.69 -1.97
C GLU A 163 37.54 -8.19 -2.24
N LYS A 164 37.03 -8.61 -3.41
CA LYS A 164 36.82 -10.04 -3.70
C LYS A 164 37.91 -10.61 -4.60
N SER A 165 38.75 -11.48 -4.03
CA SER A 165 39.69 -12.34 -4.75
C SER A 165 39.13 -13.74 -4.89
N PHE A 166 39.17 -14.31 -6.11
CA PHE A 166 38.88 -15.73 -6.33
C PHE A 166 40.16 -16.56 -6.25
N ASN A 167 40.08 -17.74 -5.63
CA ASN A 167 41.16 -18.71 -5.68
C ASN A 167 41.10 -19.54 -6.98
N LEU A 168 42.18 -20.25 -7.32
CA LEU A 168 42.27 -20.99 -8.59
C LEU A 168 41.14 -22.03 -8.74
N LYS A 169 40.75 -22.69 -7.65
CA LYS A 169 39.67 -23.68 -7.68
C LYS A 169 38.32 -23.04 -7.98
N GLU A 170 38.03 -21.88 -7.39
CA GLU A 170 36.81 -21.12 -7.71
C GLU A 170 36.79 -20.67 -9.17
N LEU A 171 37.95 -20.28 -9.71
CA LEU A 171 38.08 -19.94 -11.13
C LEU A 171 37.92 -21.16 -12.06
N GLU A 172 38.36 -22.33 -11.64
CA GLU A 172 38.13 -23.60 -12.35
C GLU A 172 36.64 -24.01 -12.31
N ASP A 173 35.92 -23.69 -11.24
CA ASP A 173 34.48 -23.95 -11.10
C ASP A 173 33.64 -22.99 -11.98
N PHE A 174 34.15 -21.80 -12.32
CA PHE A 174 33.48 -20.89 -13.26
C PHE A 174 33.72 -21.33 -14.71
N GLY A 175 32.64 -21.51 -15.48
CA GLY A 175 32.72 -21.83 -16.90
C GLY A 175 33.26 -20.67 -17.78
N SER A 176 33.17 -19.43 -17.28
CA SER A 176 33.61 -18.24 -17.98
C SER A 176 33.78 -17.03 -17.04
N ILE A 177 34.43 -15.97 -17.54
CA ILE A 177 34.50 -14.67 -16.85
C ILE A 177 33.09 -14.08 -16.62
N GLU A 178 32.16 -14.35 -17.54
CA GLU A 178 30.76 -13.90 -17.40
C GLU A 178 30.05 -14.63 -16.25
N ASP A 179 30.32 -15.92 -16.06
CA ASP A 179 29.77 -16.67 -14.92
C ASP A 179 30.34 -16.17 -13.60
N ALA A 180 31.63 -15.87 -13.55
CA ALA A 180 32.25 -15.23 -12.39
C ALA A 180 31.65 -13.84 -12.09
N ARG A 181 31.34 -13.06 -13.13
CA ARG A 181 30.67 -11.75 -12.99
C ARG A 181 29.26 -11.88 -12.42
N ARG A 182 28.45 -12.80 -12.97
CA ARG A 182 27.10 -13.07 -12.45
C ARG A 182 27.15 -13.47 -10.99
N PHE A 183 28.04 -14.38 -10.63
CA PHE A 183 28.23 -14.79 -9.23
C PHE A 183 28.57 -13.61 -8.30
N LEU A 184 29.40 -12.65 -8.76
CA LEU A 184 29.70 -11.43 -7.99
C LEU A 184 28.46 -10.54 -7.80
N ILE A 185 27.66 -10.37 -8.86
CA ILE A 185 26.40 -9.61 -8.81
C ILE A 185 25.43 -10.30 -7.84
N ASP A 186 25.17 -11.59 -8.02
CA ASP A 186 24.29 -12.40 -7.16
C ASP A 186 24.70 -12.29 -5.69
N SER A 187 25.98 -12.51 -5.41
CA SER A 187 26.52 -12.37 -4.06
C SER A 187 26.33 -10.97 -3.49
N LYS A 188 26.51 -9.93 -4.31
CA LYS A 188 26.40 -8.54 -3.87
C LYS A 188 24.95 -8.18 -3.55
N VAL A 189 24.02 -8.58 -4.42
CA VAL A 189 22.59 -8.36 -4.23
C VAL A 189 22.10 -9.14 -3.01
N GLU A 190 22.42 -10.43 -2.89
CA GLU A 190 21.99 -11.25 -1.74
C GLU A 190 22.49 -10.68 -0.40
N ASN A 191 23.76 -10.27 -0.33
CA ASN A 191 24.30 -9.66 0.88
C ASN A 191 23.61 -8.34 1.20
N LEU A 192 23.37 -7.49 0.19
CA LEU A 192 22.70 -6.22 0.40
C LEU A 192 21.27 -6.42 0.89
N ILE A 193 20.48 -7.33 0.28
CA ILE A 193 19.10 -7.63 0.71
C ILE A 193 19.04 -8.16 2.14
N ARG A 194 20.09 -8.84 2.64
CA ARG A 194 20.18 -9.27 4.04
C ARG A 194 20.54 -8.16 5.02
N ASP A 195 21.11 -7.06 4.54
CA ASP A 195 21.42 -5.90 5.37
C ASP A 195 20.16 -5.11 5.76
N SER A 196 20.34 -4.03 6.53
CA SER A 196 19.22 -3.18 6.92
C SER A 196 18.79 -2.24 5.79
N PHE A 197 17.55 -1.77 5.87
CA PHE A 197 16.99 -0.81 4.92
C PHE A 197 17.87 0.45 4.77
N GLU A 198 18.49 0.91 5.86
CA GLU A 198 19.41 2.05 5.82
C GLU A 198 20.64 1.79 4.95
N GLU A 199 21.18 0.57 4.97
CA GLU A 199 22.29 0.19 4.10
C GLU A 199 21.85 0.08 2.64
N TRP A 200 20.60 -0.32 2.36
CA TRP A 200 20.04 -0.26 1.00
C TRP A 200 20.01 1.18 0.50
N ILE A 201 19.46 2.11 1.30
CA ILE A 201 19.40 3.53 0.94
C ILE A 201 20.81 4.11 0.77
N LYS A 202 21.75 3.75 1.62
CA LYS A 202 23.15 4.17 1.46
C LYS A 202 23.76 3.64 0.16
N PHE A 203 23.45 2.40 -0.22
CA PHE A 203 23.91 1.81 -1.49
C PHE A 203 23.32 2.52 -2.72
N PHE A 204 22.03 2.80 -2.70
CA PHE A 204 21.37 3.57 -3.76
C PHE A 204 21.88 5.02 -3.84
N ASN A 205 22.17 5.66 -2.71
CA ASN A 205 22.61 7.06 -2.68
C ASN A 205 24.09 7.21 -3.10
N THR A 206 24.99 6.42 -2.53
CA THR A 206 26.44 6.65 -2.68
C THR A 206 27.07 5.87 -3.84
N PRO A 207 27.12 4.52 -3.83
CA PRO A 207 27.60 3.74 -4.97
C PRO A 207 26.83 4.00 -6.27
N ILE A 208 25.50 4.02 -6.21
CA ILE A 208 24.68 4.21 -7.41
C ILE A 208 24.51 5.69 -7.74
N GLY A 209 24.38 6.58 -6.76
CA GLY A 209 24.23 8.03 -7.02
C GLY A 209 22.80 8.46 -7.34
N LEU A 210 21.80 7.95 -6.63
CA LEU A 210 20.38 8.34 -6.75
C LEU A 210 20.01 9.53 -5.85
N SER A 211 19.07 10.35 -6.29
CA SER A 211 18.61 11.57 -5.62
C SER A 211 17.36 11.32 -4.77
N MET A 212 17.46 10.44 -3.76
CA MET A 212 16.30 9.95 -2.99
C MET A 212 15.77 10.92 -1.91
N GLY A 213 15.70 12.22 -2.20
CA GLY A 213 15.25 13.24 -1.24
C GLY A 213 13.81 13.01 -0.75
N TYR A 214 12.95 12.46 -1.62
CA TYR A 214 11.55 12.13 -1.32
C TYR A 214 11.39 11.05 -0.25
N LEU A 215 12.39 10.20 -0.02
CA LEU A 215 12.34 9.16 1.02
C LEU A 215 12.48 9.73 2.43
N LYS A 216 13.10 10.90 2.59
CA LYS A 216 13.51 11.42 3.90
C LYS A 216 12.38 11.48 4.93
N PRO A 217 11.15 11.91 4.60
CA PRO A 217 10.02 11.90 5.54
C PRO A 217 9.53 10.50 5.94
N TYR A 218 9.94 9.48 5.20
CA TYR A 218 9.40 8.12 5.26
C TYR A 218 10.42 7.06 5.71
N GLN A 219 11.71 7.40 5.75
CA GLN A 219 12.79 6.46 6.07
C GLN A 219 12.58 5.73 7.39
N ASN A 220 12.20 6.44 8.45
CA ASN A 220 11.96 5.85 9.76
C ASN A 220 10.82 4.82 9.72
N LYS A 221 9.72 5.14 9.02
CA LYS A 221 8.56 4.25 8.87
C LYS A 221 8.91 3.01 8.03
N LEU A 222 9.60 3.18 6.90
CA LEU A 222 10.06 2.07 6.06
C LEU A 222 10.97 1.11 6.85
N ALA A 223 11.94 1.66 7.60
CA ALA A 223 12.82 0.89 8.46
C ALA A 223 12.06 0.16 9.57
N GLU A 224 11.10 0.83 10.23
CA GLU A 224 10.28 0.24 11.30
C GLU A 224 9.48 -0.96 10.80
N VAL A 225 8.90 -0.90 9.60
CA VAL A 225 8.16 -2.03 9.01
C VAL A 225 9.04 -3.28 8.87
N TYR A 226 10.28 -3.13 8.40
CA TYR A 226 11.24 -4.25 8.34
C TYR A 226 11.62 -4.76 9.74
N LEU A 227 11.81 -3.87 10.70
CA LEU A 227 12.09 -4.25 12.10
C LEU A 227 10.91 -5.00 12.72
N ARG A 228 9.67 -4.56 12.48
CA ARG A 228 8.43 -5.22 12.93
C ARG A 228 8.30 -6.60 12.30
N ARG A 229 8.57 -6.72 11.00
CA ARG A 229 8.63 -8.04 10.32
C ARG A 229 9.64 -8.97 10.97
N ASN A 230 10.82 -8.46 11.32
CA ASN A 230 11.85 -9.26 11.99
C ASN A 230 11.38 -9.77 13.36
N LEU A 231 10.65 -8.95 14.13
CA LEU A 231 10.03 -9.41 15.38
C LEU A 231 9.02 -10.52 15.13
N ILE A 232 8.14 -10.34 14.13
CA ILE A 232 7.11 -11.32 13.79
C ILE A 232 7.73 -12.68 13.41
N VAL A 233 8.78 -12.66 12.58
CA VAL A 233 9.42 -13.89 12.05
C VAL A 233 10.33 -14.55 13.08
N HIS A 234 11.14 -13.78 13.80
CA HIS A 234 12.25 -14.32 14.61
C HIS A 234 12.03 -14.25 16.12
N ASN A 235 11.03 -13.50 16.59
CA ASN A 235 10.80 -13.31 18.02
C ASN A 235 9.31 -13.43 18.41
N GLY A 236 8.53 -14.14 17.60
CA GLY A 236 7.10 -14.37 17.86
C GLY A 236 6.24 -13.11 17.89
N GLY A 237 6.75 -11.97 17.40
CA GLY A 237 6.10 -10.67 17.50
C GLY A 237 6.38 -9.93 18.80
N ARG A 238 7.32 -10.37 19.63
CA ARG A 238 7.66 -9.68 20.89
C ARG A 238 8.79 -8.67 20.70
N VAL A 239 8.70 -7.50 21.31
CA VAL A 239 9.75 -6.48 21.27
C VAL A 239 10.97 -6.95 22.04
N ASN A 240 12.14 -6.89 21.40
CA ASN A 240 13.43 -7.23 22.00
C ASN A 240 14.40 -6.04 22.00
N SER A 241 15.56 -6.24 22.63
CA SER A 241 16.61 -5.21 22.73
C SER A 241 17.16 -4.78 21.36
N ILE A 242 17.15 -5.67 20.35
CA ILE A 242 17.60 -5.36 18.99
C ILE A 242 16.66 -4.34 18.34
N TYR A 243 15.35 -4.59 18.39
CA TYR A 243 14.33 -3.66 17.90
C TYR A 243 14.45 -2.31 18.60
N ARG A 244 14.45 -2.28 19.94
CA ARG A 244 14.57 -1.04 20.75
C ARG A 244 15.83 -0.24 20.44
N LYS A 245 16.93 -0.91 20.06
CA LYS A 245 18.19 -0.26 19.68
C LYS A 245 18.13 0.36 18.29
N LYS A 246 17.49 -0.31 17.33
CA LYS A 246 17.48 0.08 15.91
C LYS A 246 16.33 1.01 15.53
N VAL A 247 15.18 0.89 16.19
CA VAL A 247 13.99 1.68 15.85
C VAL A 247 14.22 3.17 16.11
N ALA A 248 13.68 4.01 15.23
CA ALA A 248 13.74 5.46 15.36
C ALA A 248 13.11 5.94 16.67
N THR A 249 13.62 7.06 17.21
CA THR A 249 13.21 7.60 18.52
C THR A 249 11.70 7.83 18.61
N GLU A 250 11.06 8.24 17.53
CA GLU A 250 9.62 8.50 17.45
C GLU A 250 8.74 7.27 17.72
N PHE A 251 9.28 6.05 17.64
CA PHE A 251 8.55 4.79 17.91
C PHE A 251 9.01 4.08 19.18
N LYS A 252 10.00 4.62 19.92
CA LYS A 252 10.58 3.92 21.08
C LYS A 252 9.63 3.84 22.27
N ASP A 253 8.76 4.84 22.40
CA ASP A 253 7.81 4.94 23.51
C ASP A 253 6.51 4.19 23.22
N ASP A 254 6.33 3.70 21.99
CA ASP A 254 5.14 2.94 21.58
C ASP A 254 5.10 1.52 22.19
N PHE A 255 6.27 0.93 22.50
CA PHE A 255 6.36 -0.45 23.00
C PHE A 255 7.49 -0.66 24.01
N ALA A 256 7.19 -1.24 25.17
CA ALA A 256 8.16 -1.72 26.15
C ALA A 256 8.81 -3.05 25.72
N LEU A 257 9.89 -3.44 26.42
CA LEU A 257 10.53 -4.74 26.18
C LEU A 257 9.57 -5.89 26.56
N GLY A 258 9.41 -6.85 25.64
CA GLY A 258 8.53 -8.01 25.82
C GLY A 258 7.11 -7.82 25.30
N ASP A 259 6.71 -6.58 25.00
CA ASP A 259 5.41 -6.25 24.43
C ASP A 259 5.21 -6.92 23.08
N GLU A 260 3.97 -7.25 22.77
CA GLU A 260 3.62 -7.88 21.50
C GLU A 260 3.22 -6.83 20.47
N VAL A 261 3.95 -6.80 19.35
CA VAL A 261 3.61 -5.93 18.23
C VAL A 261 2.39 -6.45 17.49
N GLN A 262 1.41 -5.57 17.30
CA GLN A 262 0.23 -5.84 16.50
C GLN A 262 0.40 -5.29 15.09
N VAL A 263 -0.29 -5.92 14.13
CA VAL A 263 -0.43 -5.44 12.76
C VAL A 263 -1.91 -5.16 12.53
N SER A 264 -2.31 -3.91 12.68
CA SER A 264 -3.69 -3.50 12.42
C SER A 264 -3.95 -3.39 10.90
N PRO A 265 -5.23 -3.41 10.47
CA PRO A 265 -5.59 -3.16 9.07
C PRO A 265 -4.99 -1.85 8.54
N ASP A 266 -5.18 -0.75 9.28
CA ASP A 266 -4.69 0.58 8.89
C ASP A 266 -3.17 0.63 8.79
N TYR A 267 -2.47 -0.02 9.74
CA TYR A 267 -1.02 -0.10 9.69
C TYR A 267 -0.55 -0.87 8.46
N LEU A 268 -1.20 -1.99 8.14
CA LEU A 268 -0.87 -2.79 6.97
C LEU A 268 -1.10 -2.01 5.68
N ASP A 269 -2.28 -1.41 5.49
CA ASP A 269 -2.59 -0.64 4.27
C ASP A 269 -1.64 0.56 4.11
N ALA A 270 -1.37 1.30 5.19
CA ALA A 270 -0.40 2.38 5.18
C ALA A 270 1.01 1.87 4.82
N SER A 271 1.41 0.69 5.32
CA SER A 271 2.69 0.07 4.99
C SER A 271 2.77 -0.35 3.52
N ILE A 272 1.72 -0.97 2.97
CA ILE A 272 1.70 -1.37 1.55
C ILE A 272 1.81 -0.13 0.67
N SER A 273 1.03 0.91 0.95
CA SER A 273 1.05 2.17 0.19
C SER A 273 2.40 2.88 0.28
N LEU A 274 3.03 2.84 1.46
CA LEU A 274 4.36 3.41 1.67
C LEU A 274 5.42 2.67 0.86
N PHE A 275 5.42 1.34 0.89
CA PHE A 275 6.38 0.52 0.16
C PHE A 275 6.18 0.66 -1.35
N GLU A 276 4.95 0.59 -1.82
CA GLU A 276 4.61 0.73 -3.24
C GLU A 276 5.16 2.02 -3.82
N LEU A 277 4.77 3.16 -3.23
CA LEU A 277 5.22 4.47 -3.70
C LEU A 277 6.74 4.59 -3.72
N ASN A 278 7.38 4.32 -2.58
CA ASN A 278 8.79 4.62 -2.41
C ASN A 278 9.68 3.69 -3.25
N PHE A 279 9.30 2.42 -3.41
CA PHE A 279 10.11 1.45 -4.15
C PHE A 279 9.92 1.63 -5.66
N ILE A 280 8.72 1.95 -6.13
CA ILE A 280 8.50 2.34 -7.53
C ILE A 280 9.29 3.60 -7.86
N LEU A 281 9.36 4.60 -6.98
CA LEU A 281 10.18 5.79 -7.20
C LEU A 281 11.68 5.47 -7.27
N ILE A 282 12.20 4.57 -6.41
CA ILE A 282 13.60 4.11 -6.50
C ILE A 282 13.87 3.45 -7.86
N ALA A 283 12.99 2.55 -8.29
CA ALA A 283 13.11 1.90 -9.60
C ALA A 283 13.00 2.89 -10.76
N SER A 284 12.15 3.91 -10.63
CA SER A 284 11.98 4.97 -11.63
C SER A 284 13.21 5.86 -11.74
N GLU A 285 13.87 6.18 -10.62
CA GLU A 285 15.16 6.88 -10.63
C GLU A 285 16.28 6.04 -11.27
N LEU A 286 16.33 4.74 -10.96
CA LEU A 286 17.26 3.81 -11.61
C LEU A 286 17.02 3.73 -13.12
N TRP A 287 15.77 3.56 -13.54
CA TRP A 287 15.38 3.51 -14.94
C TRP A 287 15.76 4.80 -15.66
N LYS A 288 15.42 5.96 -15.07
CA LYS A 288 15.85 7.27 -15.58
C LYS A 288 17.36 7.39 -15.69
N LYS A 289 18.12 6.84 -14.73
CA LYS A 289 19.59 6.86 -14.76
C LYS A 289 20.18 5.99 -15.88
N LEU A 290 19.58 4.83 -16.13
CA LEU A 290 20.02 3.90 -17.17
C LEU A 290 19.56 4.30 -18.58
N SER A 291 18.37 4.88 -18.69
CA SER A 291 17.73 5.20 -19.97
C SER A 291 16.89 6.48 -19.83
N PRO A 292 17.55 7.66 -19.78
CA PRO A 292 16.88 8.93 -19.52
C PRO A 292 15.76 9.26 -20.51
N GLU A 293 15.95 8.95 -21.79
CA GLU A 293 15.02 9.26 -22.89
C GLU A 293 13.93 8.20 -23.10
N ASP A 294 13.88 7.16 -22.26
CA ASP A 294 12.88 6.10 -22.41
C ASP A 294 11.49 6.58 -21.93
N GLU A 295 10.68 7.02 -22.89
CA GLU A 295 9.34 7.58 -22.66
C GLU A 295 8.36 6.55 -22.08
N VAL A 296 8.61 5.25 -22.27
CA VAL A 296 7.74 4.18 -21.73
C VAL A 296 7.65 4.27 -20.21
N ARG A 297 8.71 4.77 -19.56
CA ARG A 297 8.72 5.06 -18.12
C ARG A 297 7.55 5.94 -17.68
N ALA A 298 7.30 7.04 -18.39
CA ALA A 298 6.21 7.93 -18.01
C ALA A 298 4.85 7.24 -18.17
N ASN A 299 4.66 6.44 -19.22
CA ASN A 299 3.39 5.73 -19.45
C ASN A 299 3.09 4.74 -18.31
N VAL A 300 4.08 3.92 -17.91
CA VAL A 300 3.92 2.98 -16.78
C VAL A 300 3.53 3.71 -15.50
N LEU A 301 4.21 4.81 -15.17
CA LEU A 301 3.92 5.56 -13.95
C LEU A 301 2.58 6.29 -13.99
N ILE A 302 2.18 6.79 -15.17
CA ILE A 302 0.86 7.41 -15.38
C ILE A 302 -0.25 6.37 -15.19
N ASP A 303 -0.10 5.17 -15.76
CA ASP A 303 -1.10 4.10 -15.66
C ASP A 303 -1.27 3.64 -14.20
N ILE A 304 -0.16 3.46 -13.48
CA ILE A 304 -0.20 3.12 -12.04
C ILE A 304 -0.85 4.25 -11.24
N ALA A 305 -0.48 5.51 -11.50
CA ALA A 305 -1.07 6.66 -10.82
C ALA A 305 -2.58 6.79 -11.10
N PHE A 306 -3.02 6.50 -12.33
CA PHE A 306 -4.43 6.50 -12.72
C PHE A 306 -5.24 5.43 -11.96
N ASN A 307 -4.69 4.21 -11.84
CA ASN A 307 -5.32 3.15 -11.09
C ASN A 307 -5.47 3.53 -9.61
N HIS A 308 -4.43 4.12 -9.00
CA HIS A 308 -4.49 4.58 -7.61
C HIS A 308 -5.39 5.81 -7.40
N LEU A 309 -5.53 6.70 -8.38
CA LEU A 309 -6.57 7.75 -8.34
C LEU A 309 -7.97 7.14 -8.26
N SER A 310 -8.22 6.10 -9.06
CA SER A 310 -9.51 5.42 -9.15
C SER A 310 -9.82 4.61 -7.89
N SER A 311 -8.80 3.99 -7.29
CA SER A 311 -8.90 3.24 -6.02
C SER A 311 -8.71 4.09 -4.77
N GLU A 312 -8.79 5.41 -4.90
CA GLU A 312 -8.71 6.40 -3.81
C GLU A 312 -7.40 6.38 -2.98
N ARG A 313 -6.32 5.81 -3.53
CA ARG A 313 -4.96 5.85 -2.94
C ARG A 313 -4.18 7.06 -3.44
N TRP A 314 -4.70 8.24 -3.13
CA TRP A 314 -4.22 9.50 -3.70
C TRP A 314 -2.77 9.84 -3.34
N ASN A 315 -2.25 9.35 -2.22
CA ASN A 315 -0.85 9.53 -1.84
C ASN A 315 0.14 8.87 -2.84
N ILE A 316 -0.19 7.68 -3.35
CA ILE A 316 0.62 6.98 -4.35
C ILE A 316 0.53 7.73 -5.67
N ALA A 317 -0.70 8.05 -6.09
CA ALA A 317 -0.95 8.81 -7.31
C ALA A 317 -0.22 10.17 -7.30
N GLU A 318 -0.25 10.90 -6.17
CA GLU A 318 0.43 12.17 -6.00
C GLU A 318 1.94 12.01 -6.25
N GLY A 319 2.59 11.08 -5.55
CA GLY A 319 4.04 10.95 -5.60
C GLY A 319 4.56 10.49 -6.98
N LEU A 320 3.88 9.54 -7.62
CA LEU A 320 4.23 9.10 -8.97
C LEU A 320 3.98 10.20 -10.02
N SER A 321 2.85 10.91 -9.91
CA SER A 321 2.51 12.01 -10.80
C SER A 321 3.48 13.18 -10.65
N TYR A 322 3.90 13.48 -9.42
CA TYR A 322 4.94 14.47 -9.12
C TYR A 322 6.28 14.10 -9.77
N PHE A 323 6.66 12.82 -9.74
CA PHE A 323 7.88 12.36 -10.42
C PHE A 323 7.79 12.58 -11.93
N VAL A 324 6.70 12.16 -12.56
CA VAL A 324 6.50 12.29 -14.02
C VAL A 324 6.51 13.75 -14.46
N MET A 325 5.77 14.63 -13.77
CA MET A 325 5.67 16.04 -14.18
C MET A 325 7.01 16.78 -14.08
N ASN A 326 7.90 16.35 -13.18
CA ASN A 326 9.22 16.94 -12.98
C ASN A 326 10.32 16.28 -13.82
N ASP A 327 10.03 15.19 -14.53
CA ASP A 327 11.01 14.54 -15.39
C ASP A 327 11.17 15.27 -16.73
N LYS A 328 12.11 16.21 -16.78
CA LYS A 328 12.37 17.05 -17.96
C LYS A 328 12.75 16.28 -19.24
N GLN A 329 13.17 15.02 -19.11
CA GLN A 329 13.47 14.14 -20.24
C GLN A 329 12.21 13.55 -20.88
N MET A 330 11.07 13.61 -20.19
CA MET A 330 9.81 13.08 -20.71
C MET A 330 9.09 14.09 -21.61
N PRO A 331 8.30 13.63 -22.59
CA PRO A 331 7.49 14.47 -23.45
C PRO A 331 6.59 15.41 -22.66
N GLU A 332 6.35 16.61 -23.21
CA GLU A 332 5.47 17.59 -22.59
C GLU A 332 4.08 17.03 -22.30
N ARG A 333 3.55 16.21 -23.23
CA ARG A 333 2.26 15.54 -23.07
C ARG A 333 2.21 14.69 -21.79
N SER A 334 3.21 13.85 -21.56
CA SER A 334 3.28 13.00 -20.36
C SER A 334 3.44 13.81 -19.09
N ARG A 335 4.25 14.89 -19.13
CA ARG A 335 4.39 15.80 -18.00
C ARG A 335 3.09 16.53 -17.65
N LEU A 336 2.30 16.94 -18.65
CA LEU A 336 0.99 17.56 -18.43
C LEU A 336 -0.01 16.59 -17.79
N ILE A 337 -0.01 15.32 -18.21
CA ILE A 337 -0.82 14.27 -17.56
C ILE A 337 -0.39 14.10 -16.10
N GLY A 338 0.92 14.00 -15.84
CA GLY A 338 1.46 13.97 -14.49
C GLY A 338 1.03 15.20 -13.66
N GLN A 339 1.08 16.40 -14.23
CA GLN A 339 0.66 17.63 -13.54
C GLN A 339 -0.83 17.60 -13.16
N LEU A 340 -1.71 17.22 -14.09
CA LEU A 340 -3.15 17.12 -13.84
C LEU A 340 -3.47 16.06 -12.78
N ASN A 341 -2.83 14.89 -12.85
CA ASN A 341 -3.02 13.82 -11.87
C ASN A 341 -2.47 14.21 -10.49
N TYR A 342 -1.34 14.93 -10.43
CA TYR A 342 -0.79 15.47 -9.19
C TYR A 342 -1.77 16.45 -8.54
N TRP A 343 -2.27 17.43 -9.29
CA TRP A 343 -3.25 18.38 -8.79
C TRP A 343 -4.53 17.70 -8.32
N GLN A 344 -5.03 16.73 -9.09
CA GLN A 344 -6.22 15.97 -8.73
C GLN A 344 -6.03 15.19 -7.42
N SER A 345 -4.87 14.56 -7.26
CA SER A 345 -4.51 13.80 -6.06
C SER A 345 -4.52 14.70 -4.81
N ILE A 346 -3.97 15.91 -4.90
CA ILE A 346 -3.97 16.87 -3.79
C ILE A 346 -5.38 17.41 -3.51
N LYS A 347 -6.15 17.71 -4.55
CA LYS A 347 -7.55 18.15 -4.41
C LYS A 347 -8.37 17.13 -3.62
N TRP A 348 -8.27 15.85 -3.98
CA TRP A 348 -9.04 14.80 -3.32
C TRP A 348 -8.55 14.45 -1.92
N GLN A 349 -7.28 14.65 -1.60
CA GLN A 349 -6.78 14.59 -0.22
C GLN A 349 -7.29 15.74 0.68
N GLY A 350 -8.16 16.62 0.18
CA GLY A 350 -8.68 17.76 0.93
C GLY A 350 -7.67 18.90 1.10
N ALA A 351 -6.61 18.91 0.29
CA ALA A 351 -5.50 19.86 0.39
C ALA A 351 -5.42 20.82 -0.79
N TYR A 352 -6.54 21.07 -1.49
CA TYR A 352 -6.60 21.90 -2.70
C TYR A 352 -5.99 23.30 -2.54
N GLU A 353 -6.17 23.93 -1.37
CA GLU A 353 -5.61 25.26 -1.08
C GLU A 353 -4.07 25.32 -1.23
N LYS A 354 -3.35 24.19 -1.10
CA LYS A 354 -1.89 24.15 -1.34
C LYS A 354 -1.50 24.41 -2.79
N ILE A 355 -2.38 24.07 -3.74
CA ILE A 355 -2.12 24.12 -5.18
C ILE A 355 -3.04 25.08 -5.93
N ARG A 356 -4.07 25.62 -5.26
CA ARG A 356 -5.11 26.44 -5.88
C ARG A 356 -4.55 27.54 -6.78
N PHE A 357 -3.60 28.32 -6.27
CA PHE A 357 -2.95 29.38 -7.04
C PHE A 357 -2.24 28.85 -8.29
N GLU A 358 -1.55 27.70 -8.19
CA GLU A 358 -0.88 27.06 -9.32
C GLU A 358 -1.88 26.64 -10.40
N VAL A 359 -2.97 25.97 -10.01
CA VAL A 359 -4.02 25.49 -10.92
C VAL A 359 -4.73 26.66 -11.61
N GLU A 360 -5.12 27.69 -10.85
CA GLU A 360 -5.83 28.86 -11.36
C GLU A 360 -4.96 29.69 -12.33
N LYS A 361 -3.65 29.82 -12.05
CA LYS A 361 -2.71 30.60 -12.88
C LYS A 361 -2.10 29.83 -14.03
N ALA A 362 -2.22 28.51 -14.05
CA ALA A 362 -1.66 27.70 -15.13
C ALA A 362 -2.31 28.05 -16.48
N ASP A 363 -1.49 28.44 -17.45
CA ASP A 363 -1.95 28.77 -18.79
C ASP A 363 -2.12 27.49 -19.63
N PHE A 364 -3.39 27.13 -19.84
CA PHE A 364 -3.79 26.00 -20.68
C PHE A 364 -4.35 26.45 -22.03
N SER A 365 -4.41 27.76 -22.32
CA SER A 365 -5.09 28.32 -23.50
C SER A 365 -4.53 27.81 -24.83
N ALA A 366 -3.22 27.57 -24.90
CA ALA A 366 -2.53 27.03 -26.07
C ALA A 366 -2.36 25.49 -26.04
N LYS A 367 -2.85 24.81 -25.00
CA LYS A 367 -2.74 23.35 -24.86
C LYS A 367 -3.84 22.67 -25.65
N GLU A 368 -3.68 21.37 -25.92
CA GLU A 368 -4.72 20.60 -26.59
C GLU A 368 -6.06 20.68 -25.85
N PRO A 369 -7.21 20.73 -26.55
CA PRO A 369 -8.54 20.84 -25.94
C PRO A 369 -8.81 19.83 -24.82
N LEU A 370 -8.25 18.61 -24.93
CA LEU A 370 -8.33 17.58 -23.90
C LEU A 370 -7.76 18.05 -22.54
N PHE A 371 -6.62 18.74 -22.56
CA PHE A 371 -5.98 19.24 -21.34
C PHE A 371 -6.70 20.44 -20.76
N GLN A 372 -7.25 21.30 -21.63
CA GLN A 372 -8.13 22.40 -21.20
C GLN A 372 -9.35 21.86 -20.48
N LEU A 373 -10.01 20.85 -21.06
CA LEU A 373 -11.16 20.16 -20.49
C LEU A 373 -10.84 19.54 -19.12
N ALA A 374 -9.69 18.87 -18.98
CA ALA A 374 -9.22 18.32 -17.70
C ALA A 374 -9.01 19.40 -16.63
N ARG A 375 -8.44 20.56 -17.00
CA ARG A 375 -8.28 21.69 -16.08
C ARG A 375 -9.63 22.29 -15.65
N LEU A 376 -10.61 22.38 -16.56
CA LEU A 376 -11.96 22.85 -16.22
C LEU A 376 -12.62 21.92 -15.19
N ALA A 377 -12.48 20.61 -15.35
CA ALA A 377 -12.95 19.64 -14.36
C ALA A 377 -12.26 19.81 -12.99
N LEU A 378 -10.95 20.11 -12.97
CA LEU A 378 -10.23 20.40 -11.72
C LEU A 378 -10.71 21.66 -11.01
N LEU A 379 -11.17 22.67 -11.76
CA LEU A 379 -11.69 23.94 -11.24
C LEU A 379 -13.17 23.90 -10.90
N ASP A 380 -13.86 22.78 -11.16
CA ASP A 380 -15.32 22.66 -11.06
C ASP A 380 -16.08 23.67 -11.95
N GLU A 381 -15.49 24.03 -13.10
CA GLU A 381 -16.05 24.97 -14.08
C GLU A 381 -17.00 24.24 -15.05
N ASN A 382 -18.08 23.68 -14.51
CA ASN A 382 -18.97 22.72 -15.18
C ASN A 382 -19.56 23.28 -16.49
N GLU A 383 -20.00 24.52 -16.51
CA GLU A 383 -20.60 25.13 -17.70
C GLU A 383 -19.61 25.15 -18.88
N GLN A 384 -18.39 25.64 -18.64
CA GLN A 384 -17.34 25.69 -19.66
C GLN A 384 -16.89 24.28 -20.06
N PHE A 385 -16.85 23.35 -19.11
CA PHE A 385 -16.53 21.95 -19.36
C PHE A 385 -17.48 21.35 -20.40
N PHE A 386 -18.81 21.47 -20.19
CA PHE A 386 -19.81 20.91 -21.10
C PHE A 386 -19.89 21.65 -22.45
N GLN A 387 -19.46 22.92 -22.52
CA GLN A 387 -19.32 23.64 -23.78
C GLN A 387 -18.17 23.11 -24.64
N LEU A 388 -17.03 22.77 -24.02
CA LEU A 388 -15.83 22.29 -24.72
C LEU A 388 -15.88 20.79 -25.05
N LEU A 389 -16.58 20.00 -24.23
CA LEU A 389 -16.63 18.54 -24.35
C LEU A 389 -17.02 18.00 -25.75
N PRO A 390 -18.03 18.56 -26.47
CA PRO A 390 -18.35 18.13 -27.83
C PRO A 390 -17.17 18.22 -28.81
N GLU A 391 -16.36 19.28 -28.74
CA GLU A 391 -15.19 19.48 -29.61
C GLU A 391 -14.13 18.39 -29.33
N VAL A 392 -13.87 18.13 -28.05
CA VAL A 392 -12.90 17.12 -27.62
C VAL A 392 -13.31 15.72 -28.09
N LEU A 393 -14.60 15.36 -27.97
CA LEU A 393 -15.13 14.10 -28.48
C LEU A 393 -15.06 14.01 -30.01
N ALA A 394 -15.44 15.08 -30.72
CA ALA A 394 -15.37 15.14 -32.18
C ALA A 394 -13.94 14.98 -32.70
N SER A 395 -12.94 15.48 -31.96
CA SER A 395 -11.52 15.30 -32.30
C SER A 395 -11.01 13.86 -32.16
N ARG A 396 -11.82 12.95 -31.58
CA ARG A 396 -11.48 11.56 -31.25
C ARG A 396 -10.23 11.39 -30.36
N LYS A 397 -9.80 12.47 -29.70
CA LYS A 397 -8.69 12.47 -28.75
C LYS A 397 -9.09 11.92 -27.37
N LEU A 398 -10.40 11.91 -27.10
CA LEU A 398 -11.01 11.26 -25.94
C LEU A 398 -12.02 10.25 -26.48
N GLY A 399 -11.78 8.96 -26.23
CA GLY A 399 -12.82 7.95 -26.47
C GLY A 399 -13.93 8.08 -25.43
N TYR A 400 -15.16 7.71 -25.79
CA TYR A 400 -16.30 7.75 -24.87
C TYR A 400 -16.02 6.99 -23.56
N ASP A 401 -15.35 5.83 -23.64
CA ASP A 401 -14.94 5.04 -22.49
C ASP A 401 -14.05 5.83 -21.50
N HIS A 402 -13.22 6.76 -22.01
CA HIS A 402 -12.39 7.61 -21.16
C HIS A 402 -13.21 8.71 -20.45
N LEU A 403 -14.33 9.16 -21.01
CA LEU A 403 -15.24 10.07 -20.32
C LEU A 403 -15.86 9.41 -19.08
N GLU A 404 -16.17 8.12 -19.20
CA GLU A 404 -16.74 7.30 -18.11
C GLU A 404 -15.68 6.88 -17.08
N THR A 405 -14.46 6.58 -17.52
CA THR A 405 -13.43 5.97 -16.67
C THR A 405 -12.41 6.97 -16.12
N TRP A 406 -12.14 8.09 -16.80
CA TRP A 406 -11.09 8.99 -16.33
C TRP A 406 -11.48 9.62 -15.01
N ALA A 407 -10.64 9.39 -14.00
CA ALA A 407 -10.86 9.78 -12.62
C ALA A 407 -11.14 11.30 -12.47
N ILE A 408 -10.42 12.14 -13.22
CA ILE A 408 -10.57 13.61 -13.16
C ILE A 408 -12.00 14.10 -13.49
N PHE A 409 -12.76 13.34 -14.28
CA PHE A 409 -14.15 13.68 -14.61
C PHE A 409 -15.19 13.13 -13.62
N ARG A 410 -14.76 12.49 -12.52
CA ARG A 410 -15.65 11.88 -11.51
C ARG A 410 -16.70 12.84 -10.98
N GLU A 411 -16.33 14.09 -10.72
CA GLU A 411 -17.28 15.09 -10.22
C GLU A 411 -18.15 15.64 -11.34
N MET A 412 -17.63 15.79 -12.56
CA MET A 412 -18.42 16.21 -13.73
C MET A 412 -19.54 15.22 -14.05
N ARG A 413 -19.31 13.91 -13.84
CA ARG A 413 -20.33 12.86 -14.01
C ARG A 413 -21.51 12.98 -13.06
N LYS A 414 -21.37 13.73 -11.96
CA LYS A 414 -22.44 13.99 -10.97
C LYS A 414 -23.28 15.22 -11.33
N ASP A 415 -22.82 16.05 -12.27
CA ASP A 415 -23.53 17.26 -12.66
C ASP A 415 -24.82 16.92 -13.44
N PRO A 416 -25.95 17.62 -13.21
CA PRO A 416 -27.20 17.39 -13.93
C PRO A 416 -27.09 17.50 -15.45
N ALA A 417 -26.16 18.29 -15.98
CA ALA A 417 -25.92 18.43 -17.41
C ALA A 417 -25.25 17.19 -18.03
N TYR A 418 -24.65 16.30 -17.22
CA TYR A 418 -24.01 15.09 -17.71
C TYR A 418 -24.99 14.07 -18.28
N SER A 419 -26.11 13.81 -17.61
CA SER A 419 -27.09 12.81 -18.04
C SER A 419 -27.67 13.06 -19.44
N PRO A 420 -28.19 14.26 -19.79
CA PRO A 420 -28.68 14.52 -21.14
C PRO A 420 -27.56 14.50 -22.18
N PHE A 421 -26.33 14.86 -21.78
CA PHE A 421 -25.16 14.74 -22.63
C PHE A 421 -24.82 13.27 -22.94
N HIS A 422 -24.74 12.43 -21.91
CA HIS A 422 -24.47 11.00 -22.00
C HIS A 422 -25.47 10.29 -22.94
N GLU A 423 -26.78 10.53 -22.74
CA GLU A 423 -27.83 9.94 -23.60
C GLU A 423 -27.67 10.30 -25.08
N LYS A 424 -27.35 11.57 -25.38
CA LYS A 424 -27.16 12.04 -26.75
C LYS A 424 -25.95 11.38 -27.42
N TYR A 425 -24.80 11.36 -26.74
CA TYR A 425 -23.52 10.98 -27.35
C TYR A 425 -23.22 9.47 -27.25
N LYS A 426 -23.80 8.75 -26.29
CA LYS A 426 -23.64 7.29 -26.20
C LYS A 426 -24.03 6.61 -27.51
N LEU A 427 -25.20 6.98 -28.05
CA LEU A 427 -25.74 6.44 -29.30
C LEU A 427 -24.81 6.71 -30.49
N GLU A 428 -24.34 7.96 -30.63
CA GLU A 428 -23.43 8.38 -31.71
C GLU A 428 -22.10 7.59 -31.69
N PHE A 429 -21.59 7.23 -30.51
CA PHE A 429 -20.35 6.48 -30.34
C PHE A 429 -20.51 4.95 -30.42
N THR A 430 -21.64 4.36 -29.98
CA THR A 430 -21.93 2.93 -30.21
C THR A 430 -22.19 2.62 -31.68
N ASP A 431 -22.89 3.50 -32.41
CA ASP A 431 -23.20 3.29 -33.82
C ASP A 431 -21.94 3.37 -34.71
N THR A 432 -20.97 4.22 -34.36
CA THR A 432 -19.70 4.29 -35.08
C THR A 432 -18.80 3.07 -34.85
N LYS A 433 -18.86 2.43 -33.67
CA LYS A 433 -18.13 1.17 -33.41
C LYS A 433 -18.65 0.03 -34.29
N ASN A 434 -19.97 -0.08 -34.44
CA ASN A 434 -20.61 -1.06 -35.32
C ASN A 434 -20.35 -0.81 -36.83
N ILE A 435 -20.23 0.44 -37.26
CA ILE A 435 -19.92 0.78 -38.66
C ILE A 435 -18.47 0.43 -39.01
N ILE A 436 -17.53 0.62 -38.07
CA ILE A 436 -16.11 0.30 -38.29
C ILE A 436 -15.91 -1.22 -38.37
N ASP A 437 -16.51 -2.01 -37.46
CA ASP A 437 -16.43 -3.47 -37.49
C ASP A 437 -17.05 -4.08 -38.76
N GLN A 438 -18.18 -3.53 -39.25
CA GLN A 438 -18.77 -3.97 -40.52
C GLN A 438 -17.95 -3.58 -41.76
N SER A 439 -17.18 -2.49 -41.68
CA SER A 439 -16.31 -2.06 -42.78
C SER A 439 -14.98 -2.84 -42.85
N SER A 440 -14.47 -3.34 -41.71
CA SER A 440 -13.30 -4.24 -41.68
C SER A 440 -13.62 -5.65 -42.19
N ASP A 441 -14.86 -6.15 -42.02
CA ASP A 441 -15.28 -7.44 -42.58
C ASP A 441 -15.54 -7.39 -44.10
N SER A 442 -15.65 -6.19 -44.68
CA SER A 442 -15.80 -5.97 -46.12
C SER A 442 -14.48 -5.72 -46.87
N LEU A 443 -13.36 -5.75 -46.14
CA LEU A 443 -11.99 -5.68 -46.67
C LEU A 443 -11.17 -6.90 -46.18
N ASN A 444 -11.67 -8.09 -46.51
CA ASN A 444 -10.84 -9.32 -46.58
C ASN A 444 -10.29 -9.51 -47.98
#